data_AF-A0AAV9PJT3-F1
#
_entry.id   AF-A0AAV9PJT3-F1
#
_cell.length_a   1.000
_cell.length_b   1.000
_cell.length_c   1.000
_cell.angle_alpha   90.00
_cell.angle_beta   90.00
_cell.angle_gamma   90.00
#
_symmetry.space_group_name_H-M   'P 1'
#
loop_
_entity.id
_entity.type
_entity.pdbx_description
1 polymer ?
#
loop_
_entity_poly.entity_id
_entity_poly.type
_entity_poly.pdbx_seq_one_letter_code
_entity_poly.pdbx_strand_id
1 'polypeptide(L)'
;MSNLVAEATSFVHSYAALFASPDASSPDHVGALCEKIGRHYRPGMTMFTNGQISRFDTQRDAAQLIEKEMRNNISTGLGTKLLLRSIDKIEPYSETSAICWLKWTFEPMEGSEFEGKGWTFVNVYGFRKEKEDEGEGKGGRGWEWVVRDQEVDEVRRVTGGTFE
;
A
#
# COMPACT_ATOMS: atom_id res chain seq x y z
N MET A 1 25.10 1.27 -4.94
CA MET A 1 23.65 0.98 -4.90
C MET A 1 23.17 1.01 -6.35
N SER A 2 22.51 -0.03 -6.87
CA SER A 2 22.10 -0.02 -8.29
C SER A 2 21.07 1.08 -8.54
N ASN A 3 21.02 1.60 -9.78
CA ASN A 3 20.05 2.63 -10.18
C ASN A 3 18.61 2.22 -9.81
N LEU A 4 18.28 0.94 -10.02
CA LEU A 4 16.97 0.37 -9.67
C LEU A 4 16.66 0.41 -8.16
N VAL A 5 17.63 0.14 -7.28
CA VAL A 5 17.40 0.18 -5.83
C VAL A 5 17.09 1.61 -5.38
N ALA A 6 17.83 2.61 -5.90
CA ALA A 6 17.57 4.01 -5.59
C ALA A 6 16.17 4.45 -6.09
N GLU A 7 15.79 4.01 -7.29
CA GLU A 7 14.49 4.31 -7.88
C GLU A 7 13.34 3.66 -7.11
N ALA A 8 13.45 2.37 -6.77
CA ALA A 8 12.48 1.66 -5.94
C ALA A 8 12.36 2.30 -4.55
N THR A 9 13.49 2.70 -3.94
CA THR A 9 13.50 3.42 -2.66
C THR A 9 12.72 4.73 -2.75
N SER A 10 13.00 5.54 -3.77
CA SER A 10 12.27 6.80 -4.00
C SER A 10 10.77 6.56 -4.20
N PHE A 11 10.41 5.51 -4.95
CA PHE A 11 9.03 5.13 -5.21
C PHE A 11 8.29 4.68 -3.93
N VAL A 12 8.96 3.88 -3.10
CA VAL A 12 8.43 3.47 -1.78
C VAL A 12 8.14 4.69 -0.91
N HIS A 13 9.06 5.65 -0.85
CA HIS A 13 8.85 6.85 -0.04
C HIS A 13 7.70 7.72 -0.56
N SER A 14 7.54 7.88 -1.89
CA SER A 14 6.40 8.62 -2.44
C SER A 14 5.07 7.94 -2.15
N TYR A 15 5.04 6.60 -2.19
CA TYR A 15 3.87 5.81 -1.84
C TYR A 15 3.52 5.93 -0.34
N ALA A 16 4.52 5.75 0.53
CA ALA A 16 4.36 5.83 1.99
C ALA A 16 3.87 7.20 2.46
N ALA A 17 4.34 8.28 1.83
CA ALA A 17 3.96 9.64 2.19
C ALA A 17 2.45 9.90 2.05
N LEU A 18 1.76 9.17 1.17
CA LEU A 18 0.31 9.30 1.01
C LEU A 18 -0.43 8.84 2.27
N PHE A 19 -0.06 7.68 2.82
CA PHE A 19 -0.71 7.13 4.02
C PHE A 19 -0.30 7.84 5.32
N ALA A 20 0.87 8.48 5.33
CA ALA A 20 1.33 9.30 6.45
C ALA A 20 0.76 10.73 6.41
N SER A 21 0.07 11.11 5.33
CA SER A 21 -0.44 12.47 5.15
C SER A 21 -1.64 12.74 6.08
N PRO A 22 -1.92 14.02 6.40
CA PRO A 22 -3.12 14.40 7.14
C PRO A 22 -4.44 13.98 6.46
N ASP A 23 -4.43 13.73 5.15
CA ASP A 23 -5.61 13.36 4.37
C ASP A 23 -6.01 11.89 4.55
N ALA A 24 -5.10 11.02 5.03
CA ALA A 24 -5.33 9.57 5.08
C ALA A 24 -6.62 9.20 5.85
N SER A 25 -6.83 9.83 7.00
CA SER A 25 -8.00 9.58 7.85
C SER A 25 -9.10 10.64 7.71
N SER A 26 -9.03 11.51 6.70
CA SER A 26 -10.03 12.56 6.46
C SER A 26 -11.19 12.06 5.59
N PRO A 27 -12.44 12.01 6.08
CA PRO A 27 -13.60 11.59 5.28
C PRO A 27 -13.77 12.41 3.98
N ASP A 28 -13.40 13.69 4.02
CA ASP A 28 -13.60 14.62 2.91
C ASP A 28 -12.48 14.51 1.86
N HIS A 29 -11.25 14.15 2.27
CA HIS A 29 -10.09 14.13 1.39
C HIS A 29 -9.67 12.73 0.92
N VAL A 30 -10.15 11.67 1.59
CA VAL A 30 -9.71 10.29 1.33
C VAL A 30 -9.90 9.87 -0.13
N GLY A 31 -10.97 10.30 -0.80
CA GLY A 31 -11.19 9.97 -2.23
C GLY A 31 -10.07 10.46 -3.15
N ALA A 32 -9.68 11.73 -3.03
CA ALA A 32 -8.58 12.30 -3.81
C ALA A 32 -7.22 11.68 -3.44
N LEU A 33 -7.04 11.25 -2.20
CA LEU A 33 -5.86 10.51 -1.78
C LEU A 33 -5.81 9.12 -2.43
N CYS A 34 -6.93 8.39 -2.46
CA CYS A 34 -7.04 7.07 -3.07
C CYS A 34 -6.74 7.09 -4.56
N GLU A 35 -7.09 8.16 -5.29
CA GLU A 35 -6.66 8.32 -6.69
C GLU A 35 -5.13 8.37 -6.83
N LYS A 36 -4.43 9.08 -5.93
CA LYS A 36 -2.96 9.15 -5.92
C LYS A 36 -2.33 7.82 -5.53
N ILE A 37 -2.94 7.10 -4.59
CA ILE A 37 -2.53 5.74 -4.20
C ILE A 37 -2.72 4.80 -5.40
N GLY A 38 -3.86 4.87 -6.09
CA GLY A 38 -4.19 4.10 -7.30
C GLY A 38 -3.11 4.20 -8.39
N ARG A 39 -2.53 5.39 -8.59
CA ARG A 39 -1.45 5.64 -9.55
C ARG A 39 -0.13 4.93 -9.23
N HIS A 40 0.05 4.42 -8.02
CA HIS A 40 1.22 3.61 -7.66
C HIS A 40 1.07 2.13 -8.05
N TYR A 41 -0.11 1.70 -8.52
CA TYR A 41 -0.30 0.35 -9.03
C TYR A 41 -0.20 0.31 -10.55
N ARG A 42 0.33 -0.78 -11.08
CA ARG A 42 0.21 -1.08 -12.51
C ARG A 42 -1.17 -1.70 -12.80
N PRO A 43 -1.71 -1.53 -14.01
CA PRO A 43 -2.83 -2.34 -14.49
C PRO A 43 -2.57 -3.84 -14.27
N GLY A 44 -3.54 -4.56 -13.72
CA GLY A 44 -3.40 -5.99 -13.38
C GLY A 44 -2.72 -6.26 -12.03
N MET A 45 -2.53 -5.26 -11.17
CA MET A 45 -2.01 -5.42 -9.81
C MET A 45 -2.74 -6.51 -9.05
N THR A 46 -1.98 -7.42 -8.43
CA THR A 46 -2.52 -8.56 -7.69
C THR A 46 -2.19 -8.48 -6.20
N MET A 47 -3.19 -8.61 -5.34
CA MET A 47 -3.02 -8.70 -3.89
C MET A 47 -3.22 -10.15 -3.45
N PHE A 48 -2.27 -10.66 -2.67
CA PHE A 48 -2.33 -11.96 -2.02
C PHE A 48 -2.54 -11.76 -0.53
N THR A 49 -3.58 -12.39 0.00
CA THR A 49 -3.98 -12.27 1.40
C THR A 49 -4.46 -13.62 1.92
N ASN A 50 -3.63 -14.32 2.70
CA ASN A 50 -3.97 -15.58 3.37
C ASN A 50 -4.61 -16.63 2.42
N GLY A 51 -4.09 -16.73 1.19
CA GLY A 51 -4.57 -17.64 0.15
C GLY A 51 -5.68 -17.09 -0.75
N GLN A 52 -6.26 -15.92 -0.43
CA GLN A 52 -7.16 -15.19 -1.32
C GLN A 52 -6.38 -14.31 -2.30
N ILE A 53 -6.97 -14.12 -3.49
CA ILE A 53 -6.41 -13.30 -4.56
C ILE A 53 -7.43 -12.22 -4.93
N SER A 54 -7.01 -10.96 -4.86
CA SER A 54 -7.75 -9.82 -5.41
C SER A 54 -6.93 -9.19 -6.53
N ARG A 55 -7.59 -8.77 -7.61
CA ARG A 55 -6.93 -8.15 -8.76
C ARG A 55 -7.75 -6.96 -9.25
N PHE A 56 -7.05 -5.93 -9.69
CA PHE A 56 -7.63 -4.77 -10.34
C PHE A 56 -7.09 -4.66 -11.75
N ASP A 57 -7.96 -4.44 -12.72
CA ASP A 57 -7.54 -4.30 -14.12
C ASP A 57 -6.98 -2.90 -14.39
N THR A 58 -7.51 -1.89 -13.71
CA THR A 58 -7.07 -0.50 -13.87
C THR A 58 -6.69 0.17 -12.55
N GLN A 59 -5.93 1.27 -12.66
CA GLN A 59 -5.61 2.14 -11.51
C GLN A 59 -6.87 2.76 -10.89
N ARG A 60 -7.93 2.97 -11.69
CA ARG A 60 -9.21 3.48 -11.22
C ARG A 60 -9.91 2.45 -10.33
N ASP A 61 -9.93 1.18 -10.74
CA ASP A 61 -10.53 0.10 -9.95
C ASP A 61 -9.79 -0.06 -8.61
N ALA A 62 -8.45 0.04 -8.65
CA ALA A 62 -7.64 0.04 -7.43
C ALA A 62 -7.98 1.21 -6.51
N ALA A 63 -8.09 2.43 -7.04
CA ALA A 63 -8.48 3.60 -6.25
C ALA A 63 -9.85 3.44 -5.60
N GLN A 64 -10.84 2.92 -6.32
CA GLN A 64 -12.20 2.70 -5.82
C GLN A 64 -12.27 1.66 -4.70
N LEU A 65 -11.54 0.54 -4.83
CA LEU A 65 -11.51 -0.46 -3.76
C LEU A 65 -10.84 0.11 -2.51
N ILE A 66 -9.68 0.76 -2.68
CA ILE A 66 -8.94 1.33 -1.55
C ILE A 66 -9.76 2.41 -0.86
N GLU A 67 -10.48 3.24 -1.62
CA GLU A 67 -11.39 4.23 -1.06
C GLU A 67 -12.48 3.57 -0.22
N LYS A 68 -13.09 2.48 -0.71
CA LYS A 68 -14.08 1.71 0.05
C LYS A 68 -13.51 1.19 1.37
N GLU A 69 -12.34 0.56 1.34
CA GLU A 69 -11.67 0.04 2.54
C GLU A 69 -11.31 1.15 3.53
N MET A 70 -10.71 2.24 3.02
CA MET A 70 -10.31 3.38 3.85
C MET A 70 -11.51 4.07 4.48
N ARG A 71 -12.61 4.29 3.73
CA ARG A 71 -13.84 4.86 4.27
C ARG A 71 -14.47 3.96 5.34
N ASN A 72 -14.45 2.64 5.14
CA ASN A 72 -14.92 1.69 6.15
C ASN A 72 -14.11 1.85 7.44
N ASN A 73 -12.78 1.83 7.35
CA ASN A 73 -11.91 1.98 8.53
C ASN A 73 -12.06 3.35 9.22
N ILE A 74 -12.28 4.42 8.46
CA ILE A 74 -12.58 5.74 9.03
C ILE A 74 -13.91 5.69 9.81
N SER A 75 -14.95 5.09 9.22
CA SER A 75 -16.29 5.03 9.83
C SER A 75 -16.35 4.18 11.11
N THR A 76 -15.47 3.18 11.24
CA THR A 76 -15.33 2.36 12.45
C THR A 76 -14.41 2.97 13.50
N GLY A 77 -13.88 4.17 13.26
CA GLY A 77 -12.92 4.84 14.15
C GLY A 77 -11.51 4.26 14.09
N LEU A 78 -11.23 3.28 13.23
CA LEU A 78 -9.88 2.72 13.09
C LEU A 78 -8.93 3.72 12.42
N GLY A 79 -9.41 4.53 11.47
CA GLY A 79 -8.57 5.40 10.64
C GLY A 79 -7.76 4.60 9.62
N THR A 80 -6.75 5.21 8.99
CA THR A 80 -6.02 4.56 7.88
C THR A 80 -4.53 4.88 7.85
N LYS A 81 -4.04 5.56 8.90
CA LYS A 81 -2.68 6.09 8.93
C LYS A 81 -1.67 4.94 8.98
N LEU A 82 -0.84 4.87 7.96
CA LEU A 82 0.29 3.94 7.89
C LEU A 82 1.59 4.71 7.84
N LEU A 83 2.54 4.30 8.67
CA LEU A 83 3.89 4.83 8.70
C LEU A 83 4.88 3.78 8.23
N LEU A 84 5.66 4.12 7.20
CA LEU A 84 6.81 3.31 6.81
C LEU A 84 7.89 3.44 7.90
N ARG A 85 8.23 2.33 8.56
CA ARG A 85 9.28 2.29 9.59
C ARG A 85 10.65 1.98 9.00
N SER A 86 10.70 1.03 8.09
CA SER A 86 11.94 0.66 7.39
C SER A 86 11.64 -0.01 6.06
N ILE A 87 12.60 0.10 5.15
CA ILE A 87 12.72 -0.77 3.98
C ILE A 87 13.71 -1.86 4.39
N ASP A 88 13.21 -3.02 4.76
CA ASP A 88 14.04 -4.10 5.33
C ASP A 88 14.95 -4.70 4.26
N LYS A 89 14.44 -4.80 3.02
CA LYS A 89 15.19 -5.33 1.87
C LYS A 89 14.62 -4.80 0.56
N ILE A 90 15.49 -4.49 -0.38
CA ILE A 90 15.16 -4.40 -1.82
C ILE A 90 16.08 -5.36 -2.55
N GLU A 91 15.49 -6.34 -3.23
CA GLU A 91 16.20 -7.34 -4.01
C GLU A 91 15.91 -7.15 -5.50
N PRO A 92 16.85 -6.56 -6.26
CA PRO A 92 16.76 -6.51 -7.71
C PRO A 92 16.70 -7.92 -8.30
N TYR A 93 15.70 -8.18 -9.13
CA TYR A 93 15.56 -9.41 -9.91
C TYR A 93 16.06 -9.22 -11.35
N SER A 94 15.86 -8.03 -11.91
CA SER A 94 16.34 -7.63 -13.23
C SER A 94 16.67 -6.13 -13.25
N GLU A 95 17.04 -5.58 -14.40
CA GLU A 95 17.25 -4.14 -14.56
C GLU A 95 15.96 -3.31 -14.34
N THR A 96 14.78 -3.93 -14.43
CA THR A 96 13.49 -3.25 -14.35
C THR A 96 12.58 -3.76 -13.24
N SER A 97 12.96 -4.80 -12.48
CA SER A 97 12.15 -5.29 -11.36
C SER A 97 12.93 -5.61 -10.12
N ALA A 98 12.30 -5.33 -8.98
CA ALA A 98 12.81 -5.65 -7.67
C ALA A 98 11.68 -6.15 -6.76
N ILE A 99 12.04 -6.93 -5.74
CA ILE A 99 11.15 -7.31 -4.65
C ILE A 99 11.49 -6.43 -3.44
N CYS A 100 10.48 -5.87 -2.80
CA CYS A 100 10.64 -4.91 -1.69
C CYS A 100 9.93 -5.44 -0.44
N TRP A 101 10.65 -5.52 0.68
CA TRP A 101 10.11 -5.85 2.00
C TRP A 101 9.97 -4.57 2.80
N LEU A 102 8.72 -4.14 3.01
CA LEU A 102 8.39 -2.87 3.62
C LEU A 102 7.77 -3.10 5.00
N LYS A 103 8.41 -2.55 6.03
CA LYS A 103 7.92 -2.63 7.39
C LYS A 103 7.08 -1.40 7.71
N TRP A 104 5.83 -1.63 8.07
CA TRP A 104 4.83 -0.61 8.34
C TRP A 104 4.40 -0.64 9.79
N THR A 105 3.96 0.51 10.30
CA THR A 105 3.12 0.58 11.50
C THR A 105 1.79 1.22 11.14
N PHE A 106 0.70 0.57 11.53
CA PHE A 106 -0.63 1.18 11.53
C PHE A 106 -0.84 1.95 12.84
N GLU A 107 -1.29 3.19 12.71
CA GLU A 107 -1.64 4.05 13.85
C GLU A 107 -3.14 4.33 13.83
N PRO A 108 -3.91 3.77 14.79
CA PRO A 108 -5.32 4.03 14.88
C PRO A 108 -5.65 5.51 15.10
N MET A 109 -6.86 5.90 14.73
CA MET A 109 -7.34 7.27 14.92
C MET A 109 -7.31 7.68 16.40
N GLU A 110 -6.83 8.91 16.66
CA GLU A 110 -6.85 9.52 17.99
C GLU A 110 -8.30 9.63 18.51
N GLY A 111 -8.52 9.31 19.79
CA GLY A 111 -9.84 9.32 20.41
C GLY A 111 -10.71 8.10 20.10
N SER A 112 -10.22 7.13 19.31
CA SER A 112 -10.95 5.88 19.03
C SER A 112 -10.76 4.84 20.13
N GLU A 113 -11.61 3.80 20.16
CA GLU A 113 -11.42 2.63 21.05
C GLU A 113 -10.14 1.82 20.74
N PHE A 114 -9.53 2.08 19.59
CA PHE A 114 -8.29 1.46 19.13
C PHE A 114 -7.05 2.32 19.42
N GLU A 115 -7.21 3.51 19.98
CA GLU A 115 -6.08 4.39 20.29
C GLU A 115 -5.01 3.67 21.14
N GLY A 116 -3.75 3.85 20.77
CA GLY A 116 -2.61 3.19 21.41
C GLY A 116 -2.45 1.70 21.07
N LYS A 117 -3.37 1.10 20.30
CA LYS A 117 -3.30 -0.31 19.88
C LYS A 117 -2.70 -0.50 18.48
N GLY A 118 -1.79 0.38 18.05
CA GLY A 118 -1.12 0.24 16.76
C GLY A 118 -0.33 -1.07 16.64
N TRP A 119 -0.19 -1.58 15.41
CA TRP A 119 0.55 -2.81 15.12
C TRP A 119 1.56 -2.61 13.99
N THR A 120 2.54 -3.50 13.93
CA THR A 120 3.62 -3.46 12.94
C THR A 120 3.63 -4.75 12.16
N PHE A 121 3.83 -4.65 10.85
CA PHE A 121 3.80 -5.78 9.93
C PHE A 121 4.73 -5.53 8.75
N VAL A 122 5.06 -6.59 8.00
CA VAL A 122 5.82 -6.51 6.75
C VAL A 122 4.93 -6.90 5.59
N ASN A 123 4.85 -6.03 4.59
CA ASN A 123 4.27 -6.34 3.30
C ASN A 123 5.40 -6.52 2.27
N VAL A 124 5.25 -7.51 1.38
CA VAL A 124 6.22 -7.81 0.33
C VAL A 124 5.65 -7.41 -1.02
N TYR A 125 6.34 -6.53 -1.74
CA TYR A 125 5.86 -5.94 -2.99
C TYR A 125 6.76 -6.29 -4.18
N GLY A 126 6.14 -6.53 -5.34
CA GLY A 126 6.83 -6.56 -6.63
C GLY A 126 6.84 -5.19 -7.29
N PHE A 127 8.01 -4.57 -7.39
CA PHE A 127 8.23 -3.29 -8.07
C PHE A 127 8.61 -3.49 -9.53
N ARG A 128 8.06 -2.64 -10.40
CA ARG A 128 8.45 -2.50 -11.81
C ARG A 128 8.81 -1.05 -12.10
N LYS A 129 10.02 -0.85 -12.64
CA LYS A 129 10.49 0.42 -13.22
C LYS A 129 9.77 0.69 -14.55
N GLU A 130 9.53 1.97 -14.85
CA GLU A 130 9.07 2.42 -16.15
C GLU A 130 10.14 2.20 -17.22
N LYS A 131 9.76 1.64 -18.37
CA LYS A 131 10.66 1.58 -19.53
C LYS A 131 10.52 2.85 -20.35
N GLU A 132 11.64 3.41 -20.80
CA GLU A 132 11.69 4.64 -21.59
C GLU A 132 10.86 4.57 -22.90
N ASP A 133 10.68 3.37 -23.47
CA ASP A 133 9.96 3.14 -24.73
C ASP A 133 8.47 2.78 -24.58
N GLU A 134 7.97 2.58 -23.35
CA GLU A 134 6.56 2.28 -23.09
C GLU A 134 5.80 3.60 -22.88
N GLY A 135 5.44 4.28 -23.98
CA GLY A 135 4.76 5.59 -23.98
C GLY A 135 3.57 5.71 -23.02
N GLU A 136 3.21 6.96 -22.70
CA GLU A 136 2.17 7.32 -21.73
C GLU A 136 0.93 6.40 -21.81
N GLY A 137 0.69 5.62 -20.74
CA GLY A 137 -0.50 4.78 -20.59
C GLY A 137 -0.31 3.26 -20.77
N LYS A 138 0.88 2.75 -21.10
CA LYS A 138 1.15 1.28 -21.22
C LYS A 138 1.86 0.63 -20.03
N GLY A 139 1.65 1.21 -18.85
CA GLY A 139 2.18 0.73 -17.58
C GLY A 139 3.47 1.47 -17.23
N GLY A 140 3.31 2.62 -16.56
CA GLY A 140 4.42 3.32 -15.93
C GLY A 140 4.97 2.54 -14.73
N ARG A 141 5.94 3.13 -14.02
CA ARG A 141 6.49 2.53 -12.80
C ARG A 141 5.38 2.20 -11.80
N GLY A 142 5.47 1.08 -11.09
CA GLY A 142 4.45 0.75 -10.10
C GLY A 142 4.59 -0.63 -9.46
N TRP A 143 3.69 -0.90 -8.52
CA TRP A 143 3.51 -2.20 -7.92
C TRP A 143 2.76 -3.15 -8.89
N GLU A 144 3.28 -4.37 -9.06
CA GLU A 144 2.66 -5.45 -9.84
C GLU A 144 1.93 -6.46 -8.95
N TRP A 145 2.41 -6.64 -7.73
CA TRP A 145 1.76 -7.46 -6.73
C TRP A 145 2.18 -7.09 -5.29
N VAL A 146 1.39 -7.52 -4.31
CA VAL A 146 1.71 -7.46 -2.88
C VAL A 146 1.26 -8.72 -2.16
N VAL A 147 2.08 -9.20 -1.24
CA VAL A 147 1.69 -10.19 -0.21
C VAL A 147 1.51 -9.44 1.10
N ARG A 148 0.32 -9.52 1.69
CA ARG A 148 -0.08 -8.76 2.89
C ARG A 148 -0.62 -9.63 4.04
N ASP A 149 -0.21 -10.89 4.09
CA ASP A 149 -0.65 -11.85 5.10
C ASP A 149 -0.41 -11.34 6.53
N GLN A 150 0.82 -10.86 6.81
CA GLN A 150 1.17 -10.33 8.14
C GLN A 150 0.31 -9.13 8.55
N GLU A 151 -0.05 -8.27 7.61
CA GLU A 151 -0.93 -7.13 7.89
C GLU A 151 -2.27 -7.61 8.42
N VAL A 152 -2.90 -8.56 7.72
CA VAL A 152 -4.23 -9.07 8.09
C VAL A 152 -4.18 -9.88 9.38
N ASP A 153 -3.11 -10.65 9.60
CA ASP A 153 -2.94 -11.41 10.84
C ASP A 153 -2.79 -10.50 12.06
N GLU A 154 -2.00 -9.42 11.94
CA GLU A 154 -1.83 -8.45 13.02
C GLU A 154 -3.11 -7.64 13.29
N VAL A 155 -3.84 -7.25 12.24
CA VAL A 155 -5.16 -6.61 12.38
C VAL A 155 -6.12 -7.51 13.16
N ARG A 156 -6.20 -8.80 12.78
CA ARG A 156 -7.06 -9.80 13.46
C ARG A 156 -6.68 -9.93 14.94
N ARG A 157 -5.38 -9.98 15.24
CA ARG A 157 -4.85 -10.07 16.60
C ARG A 157 -5.24 -8.86 17.47
N VAL A 158 -5.22 -7.66 16.90
CA VAL A 158 -5.49 -6.42 17.64
C VAL A 158 -6.99 -6.11 17.77
N THR A 159 -7.73 -6.25 16.68
CA THR A 159 -9.13 -5.82 16.60
C THR A 159 -10.12 -6.92 16.95
N GLY A 160 -9.69 -8.20 16.91
CA GLY A 160 -10.58 -9.36 17.01
C GLY A 160 -11.51 -9.52 15.79
N GLY A 161 -11.43 -8.62 14.80
CA GLY A 161 -12.24 -8.65 13.59
C GLY A 161 -11.64 -9.54 12.51
N THR A 162 -12.50 -10.18 11.72
CA THR A 162 -12.14 -10.84 10.46
C THR A 162 -12.25 -9.83 9.32
N PHE A 163 -11.15 -9.55 8.62
CA PHE A 163 -11.23 -9.00 7.26
C PHE A 163 -11.79 -10.11 6.35
N GLU A 164 -12.96 -9.85 5.74
CA GLU A 164 -13.59 -10.65 4.68
C GLU A 164 -13.34 -10.00 3.31
#